data_AF-A0A3M4YWN6-F1
#
_entry.id   AF-A0A3M4YWN6-F1
#
_cell.length_a   1.000
_cell.length_b   1.000
_cell.length_c   1.000
_cell.angle_alpha   90.00
_cell.angle_beta   90.00
_cell.angle_gamma   90.00
#
_symmetry.space_group_name_H-M   'P 1'
#
loop_
_entity.id
_entity.type
_entity.pdbx_description
1 polymer ?
#
loop_
_entity_poly.entity_id
_entity_poly.type
_entity_poly.pdbx_seq_one_letter_code
_entity_poly.pdbx_strand_id
1 'polypeptide(L)'
;MIPLFTFEPEEKAHLLNLLEPLDLSPYKSYTGFSEGIRRLHSDVPARFLSACQIIRSERANHQQKIHVIRNCPMDRLIPELDPEDPVKDKHVKKTQFVSEAFLELFAQLTGTPLLSYETRNEGDFFTDVIAIKKYSGQLTGFSDSELVFHNDRTAHKVRADYITVTADAELTHVTTWRCPISIQPKVRPANALRSRSLGQRNFDTWVNSASAATSNGTENQRKAWLGIL
;
A
#
# COMPACT_ATOMS: atom_id res chain seq x y z
N MET A 1 19.01 -5.28 -3.44
CA MET A 1 18.62 -3.86 -3.54
C MET A 1 19.23 -3.12 -2.36
N ILE A 2 19.84 -1.97 -2.60
CA ILE A 2 20.41 -1.12 -1.55
C ILE A 2 19.24 -0.30 -0.95
N PRO A 3 19.02 -0.33 0.37
CA PRO A 3 18.00 0.50 1.00
C PRO A 3 18.37 1.98 0.83
N LEU A 4 17.38 2.83 0.54
CA LEU A 4 17.56 4.29 0.55
C LEU A 4 17.84 4.77 1.97
N PHE A 5 17.13 4.18 2.94
CA PHE A 5 17.21 4.55 4.34
C PHE A 5 17.14 3.30 5.21
N THR A 6 17.91 3.27 6.29
CA THR A 6 17.82 2.24 7.33
C THR A 6 17.80 2.95 8.66
N PHE A 7 16.73 2.77 9.43
CA PHE A 7 16.63 3.34 10.77
C PHE A 7 17.72 2.78 11.66
N GLU A 8 18.44 3.67 12.32
CA GLU A 8 19.31 3.31 13.43
C GLU A 8 18.45 2.85 14.63
N PRO A 9 18.97 1.96 15.50
CA PRO A 9 18.19 1.44 16.64
C PRO A 9 17.55 2.53 17.50
N GLU A 10 18.26 3.64 17.72
CA GLU A 10 17.79 4.81 18.44
C GLU A 10 16.69 5.57 17.70
N GLU A 11 16.81 5.76 16.38
CA GLU A 11 15.77 6.40 15.57
C GLU A 11 14.49 5.56 15.56
N LYS A 12 14.64 4.23 15.48
CA LYS A 12 13.51 3.28 15.58
C LYS A 12 12.87 3.35 16.96
N ALA A 13 13.65 3.27 18.03
CA ALA A 13 13.14 3.32 19.40
C ALA A 13 12.42 4.64 19.68
N HIS A 14 12.95 5.75 19.18
CA HIS A 14 12.32 7.05 19.25
C HIS A 14 10.96 7.07 18.54
N LEU A 15 10.88 6.56 17.31
CA LEU A 15 9.60 6.47 16.60
C LEU A 15 8.61 5.53 17.30
N LEU A 16 9.06 4.41 17.86
CA LEU A 16 8.18 3.54 18.65
C LEU A 16 7.58 4.30 19.85
N ASN A 17 8.40 5.05 20.59
CA ASN A 17 7.93 5.86 21.71
C ASN A 17 6.95 6.97 21.29
N LEU A 18 7.05 7.47 20.05
CA LEU A 18 6.11 8.45 19.51
C LEU A 18 4.79 7.83 19.03
N LEU A 19 4.85 6.66 18.41
CA LEU A 19 3.70 6.06 17.72
C LEU A 19 2.88 5.11 18.62
N GLU A 20 3.51 4.40 19.54
CA GLU A 20 2.83 3.45 20.45
C GLU A 20 1.74 4.10 21.33
N PRO A 21 1.90 5.33 21.87
CA PRO A 21 0.88 5.94 22.71
C PRO A 21 -0.39 6.40 21.98
N LEU A 22 -0.43 6.31 20.64
CA LEU A 22 -1.61 6.67 19.87
C LEU A 22 -2.71 5.62 20.05
N ASP A 23 -3.56 5.82 21.06
CA ASP A 23 -4.72 4.96 21.38
C ASP A 23 -5.91 5.15 20.41
N LEU A 24 -5.64 5.62 19.19
CA LEU A 24 -6.66 5.82 18.17
C LEU A 24 -6.58 4.69 17.15
N SER A 25 -7.69 3.98 16.98
CA SER A 25 -7.79 2.98 15.93
C SER A 25 -8.11 3.64 14.57
N PRO A 26 -7.29 3.41 13.53
CA PRO A 26 -7.56 3.92 12.18
C PRO A 26 -8.85 3.32 11.59
N TYR A 27 -9.32 2.20 12.13
CA TYR A 27 -10.52 1.47 11.71
C TYR A 27 -11.81 1.99 12.36
N LYS A 28 -11.68 2.78 13.45
CA LYS A 28 -12.84 3.39 14.14
C LYS A 28 -12.97 4.88 13.83
N SER A 29 -11.86 5.60 13.76
CA SER A 29 -11.84 7.04 13.45
C SER A 29 -10.55 7.39 12.72
N TYR A 30 -10.54 7.22 11.40
CA TYR A 30 -9.38 7.55 10.58
C TYR A 30 -9.01 9.03 10.67
N THR A 31 -9.98 9.95 10.67
CA THR A 31 -9.70 11.40 10.75
C THR A 31 -8.95 11.76 12.03
N GLY A 32 -9.40 11.25 13.18
CA GLY A 32 -8.73 11.48 14.45
C GLY A 32 -7.32 10.87 14.48
N PHE A 33 -7.18 9.65 13.93
CA PHE A 33 -5.89 8.99 13.79
C PHE A 33 -4.90 9.80 12.95
N SER A 34 -5.30 10.22 11.74
CA SER A 34 -4.48 11.00 10.81
C SER A 34 -4.07 12.36 11.40
N GLU A 35 -4.99 13.04 12.10
CA GLU A 35 -4.67 14.28 12.82
C GLU A 35 -3.71 14.07 13.99
N GLY A 36 -3.85 12.96 14.73
CA GLY A 36 -2.92 12.57 15.79
C GLY A 36 -1.50 12.42 15.25
N ILE A 37 -1.35 11.71 14.13
CA ILE A 37 -0.06 11.53 13.45
C ILE A 37 0.53 12.87 12.99
N ARG A 38 -0.30 13.76 12.45
CA ARG A 38 0.15 15.08 11.97
C ARG A 38 0.80 15.90 13.08
N ARG A 39 0.31 15.79 14.31
CA ARG A 39 0.86 16.53 15.46
C ARG A 39 2.26 16.07 15.87
N LEU A 40 2.66 14.86 15.49
CA LEU A 40 3.97 14.30 15.81
C LEU A 40 5.08 14.69 14.82
N HIS A 41 4.75 15.43 13.75
CA HIS A 41 5.71 15.74 12.67
C HIS A 41 6.97 16.47 13.17
N SER A 42 6.83 17.35 14.18
CA SER A 42 7.94 18.08 14.80
C SER A 42 8.95 17.18 15.51
N ASP A 43 8.50 16.01 15.96
CA ASP A 43 9.29 15.10 16.79
C ASP A 43 9.94 13.98 15.96
N VAL A 44 9.67 13.92 14.65
CA VAL A 44 10.25 12.92 13.76
C VAL A 44 11.75 13.15 13.58
N PRO A 45 12.60 12.09 13.58
CA PRO A 45 14.04 12.21 13.34
C PRO A 45 14.35 12.95 12.03
N ALA A 46 15.20 13.98 12.10
CA ALA A 46 15.54 14.84 10.96
C ALA A 46 16.10 14.08 9.75
N ARG A 47 16.79 12.96 10.00
CA ARG A 47 17.33 12.08 8.96
C ARG A 47 16.22 11.39 8.18
N PHE A 48 15.16 10.96 8.86
CA PHE A 48 13.99 10.37 8.21
C PHE A 48 13.17 11.42 7.46
N LEU A 49 13.01 12.64 8.02
CA LEU A 49 12.41 13.77 7.29
C LEU A 49 13.15 14.05 5.97
N SER A 50 14.48 14.05 6.01
CA SER A 50 15.33 14.23 4.83
C SER A 50 15.13 13.10 3.81
N ALA A 51 15.03 11.85 4.27
CA ALA A 51 14.74 10.71 3.41
C ALA A 51 13.35 10.82 2.73
N CYS A 52 12.31 11.23 3.46
CA CYS A 52 10.98 11.46 2.90
C CYS A 52 10.98 12.59 1.85
N GLN A 53 11.76 13.66 2.06
CA GLN A 53 11.92 14.73 1.07
C GLN A 53 12.61 14.24 -0.21
N ILE A 54 13.65 13.40 -0.08
CA ILE A 54 14.30 12.75 -1.24
C ILE A 54 13.29 11.91 -2.00
N ILE A 55 12.54 11.04 -1.31
CA ILE A 55 11.51 10.19 -1.94
C ILE A 55 10.48 11.05 -2.68
N ARG A 56 9.98 12.11 -2.04
CA ARG A 56 9.01 13.03 -2.66
C ARG A 56 9.56 13.68 -3.92
N SER A 57 10.81 14.14 -3.89
CA SER A 57 11.50 14.72 -5.06
C SER A 57 11.68 13.70 -6.17
N GLU A 58 12.15 12.50 -5.85
CA GLU A 58 12.36 11.44 -6.85
C GLU A 58 11.04 10.97 -7.49
N ARG A 59 9.95 10.94 -6.72
CA ARG A 59 8.59 10.70 -7.20
C ARG A 59 8.13 11.78 -8.17
N ALA A 60 8.24 13.05 -7.78
CA ALA A 60 7.85 14.19 -8.62
C ALA A 60 8.66 14.28 -9.93
N ASN A 61 9.94 13.88 -9.89
CA ASN A 61 10.84 13.90 -11.04
C ASN A 61 10.89 12.56 -11.81
N HIS A 62 10.08 11.57 -11.41
CA HIS A 62 10.07 10.22 -11.98
C HIS A 62 11.45 9.54 -12.05
N GLN A 63 12.35 9.84 -11.10
CA GLN A 63 13.75 9.37 -11.08
C GLN A 63 13.87 7.93 -10.57
N GLN A 64 13.14 7.60 -9.52
CA GLN A 64 13.11 6.28 -8.91
C GLN A 64 11.68 5.79 -8.76
N LYS A 65 11.46 4.52 -9.08
CA LYS A 65 10.14 3.87 -9.01
C LYS A 65 9.92 3.10 -7.73
N ILE A 66 11.00 2.76 -7.03
CA ILE A 66 11.00 1.86 -5.89
C ILE A 66 11.96 2.41 -4.86
N HIS A 67 11.46 2.59 -3.64
CA HIS A 67 12.24 2.96 -2.47
C HIS A 67 12.19 1.82 -1.46
N VAL A 68 13.31 1.57 -0.78
CA VAL A 68 13.37 0.60 0.30
C VAL A 68 13.86 1.29 1.56
N ILE A 69 13.05 1.17 2.60
CA ILE A 69 13.36 1.63 3.94
C ILE A 69 13.46 0.38 4.81
N ARG A 70 14.50 0.29 5.63
CA ARG A 70 14.75 -0.88 6.50
C ARG A 70 14.67 -0.50 7.96
N ASN A 71 14.39 -1.53 8.76
CA ASN A 71 14.28 -1.43 10.21
C ASN A 71 13.19 -0.44 10.68
N CYS A 72 12.10 -0.36 9.93
CA CYS A 72 10.95 0.49 10.26
C CYS A 72 10.35 0.13 11.63
N PRO A 73 9.72 1.08 12.34
CA PRO A 73 8.92 0.77 13.51
C PRO A 73 7.71 -0.09 13.09
N MET A 74 7.39 -1.09 13.91
CA MET A 74 6.29 -2.04 13.69
C MET A 74 5.68 -2.40 15.04
N ASP A 75 4.48 -2.97 15.00
CA ASP A 75 3.78 -3.48 16.19
C ASP A 75 4.63 -4.53 16.91
N ARG A 76 4.66 -4.46 18.25
CA ARG A 76 5.39 -5.45 19.06
C ARG A 76 4.67 -6.80 19.09
N LEU A 77 3.34 -6.74 19.02
CA LEU A 77 2.47 -7.90 18.97
C LEU A 77 1.62 -7.83 17.70
N ILE A 78 1.96 -8.68 16.73
CA ILE A 78 1.15 -8.88 15.52
C ILE A 78 0.19 -10.04 15.81
N PRO A 79 -1.14 -9.83 15.85
CA PRO A 79 -2.07 -10.90 16.12
C PRO A 79 -2.13 -11.88 14.94
N GLU A 80 -2.22 -13.17 15.25
CA GLU A 80 -2.58 -14.18 14.25
C GLU A 80 -4.07 -14.03 13.91
N LEU A 81 -4.35 -13.74 12.64
CA LEU A 81 -5.69 -13.50 12.12
C LEU A 81 -6.30 -14.80 11.59
N ASP A 82 -7.61 -14.97 11.77
CA ASP A 82 -8.39 -16.07 11.25
C ASP A 82 -8.40 -16.03 9.70
N PRO A 83 -7.87 -17.07 9.01
CA PRO A 83 -7.81 -17.09 7.55
C PRO A 83 -9.19 -17.22 6.87
N GLU A 84 -10.28 -17.47 7.60
CA GLU A 84 -11.65 -17.46 7.05
C GLU A 84 -12.19 -16.04 6.84
N ASP A 85 -11.98 -15.14 7.82
CA ASP A 85 -12.41 -13.74 7.76
C ASP A 85 -11.45 -12.79 8.51
N PRO A 86 -10.25 -12.56 7.96
CA PRO A 86 -9.22 -11.83 8.68
C PRO A 86 -9.49 -10.32 8.78
N VAL A 87 -10.35 -9.78 7.92
CA VAL A 87 -10.75 -8.37 7.99
C VAL A 87 -11.51 -8.12 9.29
N LYS A 88 -12.54 -8.93 9.57
CA LYS A 88 -13.29 -8.81 10.82
C LYS A 88 -12.46 -9.18 12.02
N ASP A 89 -11.66 -10.25 11.92
CA ASP A 89 -10.85 -10.70 13.05
C ASP A 89 -9.79 -9.66 13.45
N LYS A 90 -9.23 -8.92 12.49
CA LYS A 90 -8.38 -7.75 12.74
C LYS A 90 -9.08 -6.68 13.58
N HIS A 91 -10.32 -6.33 13.24
CA HIS A 91 -11.08 -5.30 13.96
C HIS A 91 -11.34 -5.69 15.42
N VAL A 92 -11.31 -6.99 15.74
CA VAL A 92 -11.46 -7.53 17.10
C VAL A 92 -10.12 -7.66 17.84
N LYS A 93 -9.13 -8.29 17.20
CA LYS A 93 -7.87 -8.69 17.85
C LYS A 93 -6.81 -7.59 17.88
N LYS A 94 -6.82 -6.66 16.92
CA LYS A 94 -5.73 -5.68 16.79
C LYS A 94 -5.91 -4.54 17.79
N THR A 95 -4.94 -4.40 18.68
CA THR A 95 -4.90 -3.39 19.75
C THR A 95 -3.72 -2.42 19.63
N GLN A 96 -2.76 -2.71 18.77
CA GLN A 96 -1.63 -1.83 18.43
C GLN A 96 -1.72 -1.44 16.96
N PHE A 97 -1.36 -0.20 16.65
CA PHE A 97 -1.45 0.36 15.29
C PHE A 97 -0.15 1.07 14.88
N VAL A 98 1.00 0.62 15.38
CA VAL A 98 2.31 1.23 15.11
C VAL A 98 2.64 1.16 13.63
N SER A 99 2.36 0.03 12.98
CA SER A 99 2.63 -0.15 11.55
C SER A 99 1.76 0.78 10.70
N GLU A 100 0.47 0.87 11.00
CA GLU A 100 -0.46 1.81 10.37
C GLU A 100 -0.06 3.26 10.61
N ALA A 101 0.36 3.58 11.84
CA ALA A 101 0.78 4.92 12.24
C ALA A 101 2.04 5.33 11.48
N PHE A 102 2.99 4.40 11.31
CA PHE A 102 4.19 4.63 10.52
C PHE A 102 3.86 4.82 9.03
N LEU A 103 2.94 4.02 8.48
CA LEU A 103 2.51 4.15 7.08
C LEU A 103 1.77 5.49 6.85
N GLU A 104 0.92 5.92 7.77
CA GLU A 104 0.26 7.24 7.75
C GLU A 104 1.29 8.36 7.83
N LEU A 105 2.24 8.27 8.77
CA LEU A 105 3.30 9.25 8.92
C LEU A 105 4.10 9.38 7.63
N PHE A 106 4.50 8.26 7.05
CA PHE A 106 5.23 8.24 5.79
C PHE A 106 4.41 8.83 4.63
N ALA A 107 3.11 8.51 4.56
CA ALA A 107 2.19 9.06 3.56
C ALA A 107 2.10 10.59 3.67
N GLN A 108 1.93 11.12 4.88
CA GLN A 108 1.89 12.56 5.14
C GLN A 108 3.22 13.25 4.81
N LEU A 109 4.35 12.72 5.26
CA LEU A 109 5.68 13.31 5.02
C LEU A 109 6.09 13.29 3.55
N THR A 110 5.65 12.27 2.79
CA THR A 110 5.91 12.19 1.34
C THR A 110 4.86 12.91 0.51
N GLY A 111 3.82 13.49 1.12
CA GLY A 111 2.74 14.19 0.43
C GLY A 111 1.90 13.28 -0.45
N THR A 112 1.71 12.03 -0.03
CA THR A 112 0.93 11.01 -0.76
C THR A 112 -0.32 10.68 0.06
N PRO A 113 -1.48 11.31 -0.22
CA PRO A 113 -2.69 11.05 0.54
C PRO A 113 -3.14 9.60 0.37
N LEU A 114 -3.70 9.01 1.43
CA LEU A 114 -4.23 7.65 1.37
C LEU A 114 -5.56 7.61 0.58
N LEU A 115 -5.75 6.50 -0.12
CA LEU A 115 -6.95 6.17 -0.88
C LEU A 115 -7.43 4.80 -0.41
N SER A 116 -8.71 4.68 -0.05
CA SER A 116 -9.36 3.39 0.16
C SER A 116 -10.54 3.22 -0.81
N TYR A 117 -11.01 1.99 -0.93
CA TYR A 117 -12.22 1.66 -1.68
C TYR A 117 -13.26 1.19 -0.67
N GLU A 118 -14.36 1.92 -0.51
CA GLU A 118 -15.47 1.57 0.39
C GLU A 118 -15.90 0.09 0.24
N THR A 119 -15.90 -0.40 -0.99
CA THR A 119 -16.26 -1.78 -1.33
C THR A 119 -15.09 -2.76 -1.18
N ARG A 120 -14.07 -2.51 -0.36
CA ARG A 120 -12.97 -3.46 -0.15
C ARG A 120 -12.50 -3.36 1.28
N ASN A 121 -12.44 -4.51 1.96
CA ASN A 121 -11.97 -4.61 3.34
C ASN A 121 -12.65 -3.55 4.23
N GLU A 122 -13.97 -3.39 4.06
CA GLU A 122 -14.78 -2.43 4.81
C GLU A 122 -14.35 -0.95 4.69
N GLY A 123 -13.65 -0.59 3.61
CA GLY A 123 -13.19 0.78 3.39
C GLY A 123 -11.91 1.12 4.14
N ASP A 124 -11.24 0.14 4.74
CA ASP A 124 -10.01 0.31 5.49
C ASP A 124 -8.90 0.95 4.63
N PHE A 125 -8.24 1.97 5.16
CA PHE A 125 -7.06 2.58 4.54
C PHE A 125 -5.81 1.68 4.64
N PHE A 126 -5.76 0.82 5.66
CA PHE A 126 -4.67 -0.13 5.89
C PHE A 126 -5.19 -1.56 5.76
N THR A 127 -4.54 -2.33 4.90
CA THR A 127 -4.95 -3.70 4.57
C THR A 127 -3.80 -4.65 4.88
N ASP A 128 -4.09 -5.67 5.70
CA ASP A 128 -3.22 -6.81 5.91
C ASP A 128 -3.28 -7.72 4.68
N VAL A 129 -2.12 -8.02 4.12
CA VAL A 129 -1.97 -8.91 2.97
C VAL A 129 -1.60 -10.28 3.51
N ILE A 130 -2.63 -11.09 3.77
CA ILE A 130 -2.49 -12.47 4.24
C ILE A 130 -3.25 -13.43 3.33
N ALA A 131 -2.86 -14.71 3.35
CA ALA A 131 -3.61 -15.74 2.65
C ALA A 131 -4.98 -15.95 3.31
N ILE A 132 -6.05 -15.80 2.52
CA ILE A 132 -7.43 -16.02 2.95
C ILE A 132 -7.88 -17.31 2.29
N LYS A 133 -8.43 -18.23 3.07
CA LYS A 133 -8.68 -19.61 2.63
C LYS A 133 -9.57 -19.70 1.39
N LYS A 134 -10.59 -18.84 1.30
CA LYS A 134 -11.50 -18.78 0.13
C LYS A 134 -10.80 -18.36 -1.18
N TYR A 135 -9.58 -17.84 -1.12
CA TYR A 135 -8.77 -17.42 -2.26
C TYR A 135 -7.57 -18.34 -2.53
N SER A 136 -7.50 -19.51 -1.89
CA SER A 136 -6.47 -20.51 -2.19
C SER A 136 -6.49 -20.88 -3.69
N GLY A 137 -5.31 -20.88 -4.31
CA GLY A 137 -5.14 -21.14 -5.75
C GLY A 137 -5.66 -20.05 -6.71
N GLN A 138 -6.08 -18.89 -6.22
CA GLN A 138 -6.58 -17.76 -7.03
C GLN A 138 -5.49 -16.71 -7.31
N LEU A 139 -5.60 -16.01 -8.44
CA LEU A 139 -4.67 -14.92 -8.79
C LEU A 139 -5.01 -13.61 -8.05
N THR A 140 -4.67 -13.55 -6.77
CA THR A 140 -4.91 -12.39 -5.89
C THR A 140 -3.82 -12.28 -4.82
N GLY A 141 -3.59 -11.07 -4.32
CA GLY A 141 -2.66 -10.83 -3.20
C GLY A 141 -3.08 -11.49 -1.88
N PHE A 142 -4.28 -12.06 -1.82
CA PHE A 142 -4.80 -12.80 -0.67
C PHE A 142 -4.76 -14.33 -0.86
N SER A 143 -4.00 -14.81 -1.84
CA SER A 143 -3.83 -16.23 -2.11
C SER A 143 -2.53 -16.77 -1.51
N ASP A 144 -2.47 -18.08 -1.36
CA ASP A 144 -1.27 -18.88 -1.07
C ASP A 144 -0.47 -19.25 -2.32
N SER A 145 -0.95 -18.85 -3.51
CA SER A 145 -0.34 -19.16 -4.81
C SER A 145 0.59 -18.05 -5.33
N GLU A 146 1.35 -18.36 -6.39
CA GLU A 146 2.22 -17.39 -7.03
C GLU A 146 1.44 -16.19 -7.59
N LEU A 147 1.87 -14.98 -7.24
CA LEU A 147 1.27 -13.74 -7.71
C LEU A 147 2.06 -13.17 -8.89
N VAL A 148 1.45 -13.19 -10.07
CA VAL A 148 2.05 -12.62 -11.29
C VAL A 148 2.20 -11.10 -11.16
N PHE A 149 3.28 -10.55 -11.73
CA PHE A 149 3.50 -9.10 -11.79
C PHE A 149 2.32 -8.37 -12.43
N HIS A 150 1.87 -7.30 -11.76
CA HIS A 150 0.80 -6.44 -12.25
C HIS A 150 0.94 -5.03 -11.66
N ASN A 151 0.34 -4.03 -12.31
CA ASN A 151 0.09 -2.76 -11.64
C ASN A 151 -1.16 -2.89 -10.77
N ASP A 152 -1.12 -2.28 -9.59
CA ASP A 152 -2.26 -2.33 -8.67
C ASP A 152 -3.52 -1.75 -9.34
N ARG A 153 -4.60 -2.54 -9.29
CA ARG A 153 -5.94 -2.17 -9.78
C ARG A 153 -5.96 -1.56 -11.19
N THR A 154 -5.18 -2.13 -12.13
CA THR A 154 -5.06 -1.65 -13.52
C THR A 154 -6.43 -1.39 -14.21
N ALA A 155 -7.45 -2.19 -13.89
CA ALA A 155 -8.80 -2.04 -14.45
C ALA A 155 -9.63 -0.90 -13.85
N HIS A 156 -9.19 -0.27 -12.76
CA HIS A 156 -9.90 0.81 -12.09
C HIS A 156 -9.35 2.18 -12.55
N LYS A 157 -10.26 3.11 -12.88
CA LYS A 157 -9.89 4.46 -13.34
C LYS A 157 -9.19 5.28 -12.27
N VAL A 158 -9.64 5.14 -11.03
CA VAL A 158 -9.03 5.76 -9.83
C VAL A 158 -8.19 4.70 -9.12
N ARG A 159 -6.87 4.76 -9.29
CA ARG A 159 -5.93 3.80 -8.71
C ARG A 159 -4.83 4.56 -8.00
N ALA A 160 -4.16 3.90 -7.07
CA ALA A 160 -3.04 4.50 -6.36
C ALA A 160 -1.88 4.81 -7.31
N ASP A 161 -1.28 5.99 -7.14
CA ASP A 161 -0.03 6.34 -7.82
C ASP A 161 1.17 5.60 -7.20
N TYR A 162 1.12 5.35 -5.89
CA TYR A 162 2.14 4.66 -5.12
C TYR A 162 1.52 3.63 -4.20
N ILE A 163 2.15 2.46 -4.11
CA ILE A 163 1.82 1.42 -3.13
C ILE A 163 2.96 1.36 -2.12
N THR A 164 2.62 1.40 -0.83
CA THR A 164 3.57 1.20 0.27
C THR A 164 3.22 -0.09 0.97
N VAL A 165 4.20 -0.98 1.11
CA VAL A 165 4.04 -2.26 1.81
C VAL A 165 5.09 -2.30 2.92
N THR A 166 4.64 -2.63 4.13
CA THR A 166 5.52 -3.00 5.24
C THR A 166 5.38 -4.50 5.49
N ALA A 167 6.47 -5.13 5.92
CA ALA A 167 6.50 -6.57 6.18
C ALA A 167 7.42 -6.83 7.36
N ASP A 168 7.01 -7.79 8.21
CA ASP A 168 7.83 -8.27 9.31
C ASP A 168 9.04 -9.06 8.79
N ALA A 169 10.14 -9.03 9.53
CA ALA A 169 11.36 -9.74 9.23
C ALA A 169 11.18 -11.27 9.26
N GLU A 170 10.23 -11.82 10.01
CA GLU A 170 9.97 -13.26 10.02
C GLU A 170 9.32 -13.76 8.72
N LEU A 171 8.74 -12.86 7.91
CA LEU A 171 8.25 -13.17 6.54
C LEU A 171 9.36 -13.18 5.48
N THR A 172 10.63 -12.96 5.85
CA THR A 172 11.75 -12.84 4.91
C THR A 172 12.19 -14.14 4.24
N HIS A 173 11.59 -15.29 4.60
CA HIS A 173 11.79 -16.55 3.89
C HIS A 173 11.05 -16.60 2.54
N VAL A 174 10.14 -15.67 2.25
CA VAL A 174 9.46 -15.55 0.96
C VAL A 174 10.22 -14.57 0.07
N THR A 175 10.72 -15.05 -1.07
CA THR A 175 11.45 -14.21 -2.02
C THR A 175 10.50 -13.19 -2.65
N THR A 176 10.74 -11.90 -2.40
CA THR A 176 10.00 -10.82 -3.06
C THR A 176 10.65 -10.48 -4.40
N TRP A 177 9.98 -10.84 -5.49
CA TRP A 177 10.39 -10.47 -6.86
C TRP A 177 9.79 -9.11 -7.26
N ARG A 178 10.50 -8.34 -8.09
CA ARG A 178 10.03 -7.02 -8.58
C ARG A 178 10.36 -6.85 -10.06
N CYS A 179 9.38 -6.42 -10.85
CA CYS A 179 9.56 -6.10 -12.27
C CYS A 179 9.19 -4.64 -12.54
N PRO A 180 10.09 -3.68 -12.23
CA PRO A 180 9.84 -2.28 -12.58
C PRO A 180 9.89 -2.11 -14.09
N ILE A 181 8.72 -2.02 -14.74
CA ILE A 181 8.66 -1.58 -16.13
C ILE A 181 8.88 -0.08 -16.14
N SER A 182 10.03 0.35 -16.63
CA SER A 182 10.24 1.75 -17.00
C SER A 182 9.91 1.94 -18.47
N ILE A 183 8.90 2.76 -18.76
CA ILE A 183 8.79 3.40 -20.08
C ILE A 183 9.93 4.43 -20.13
N GLN A 184 11.17 3.97 -20.22
CA GLN A 184 12.30 4.87 -20.41
C GLN A 184 12.14 5.49 -21.81
N PRO A 185 12.33 6.81 -21.96
CA PRO A 185 12.43 7.42 -23.28
C PRO A 185 13.55 6.82 -24.14
N LYS A 186 14.51 6.13 -23.50
CA LYS A 186 15.76 5.62 -24.09
C LYS A 186 15.76 4.12 -24.39
N VAL A 187 14.73 3.36 -24.03
CA VAL A 187 14.59 1.99 -24.53
C VAL A 187 13.90 2.11 -25.88
N ARG A 188 14.65 1.84 -26.98
CA ARG A 188 14.02 1.60 -28.28
C ARG A 188 12.93 0.55 -28.02
N PRO A 189 11.64 0.88 -28.21
CA PRO A 189 10.61 -0.14 -28.05
C PRO A 189 10.95 -1.29 -28.97
N ALA A 190 10.73 -2.53 -28.51
CA ALA A 190 11.02 -3.75 -29.28
C ALA A 190 10.35 -3.78 -30.67
N ASN A 191 9.47 -2.83 -30.99
CA ASN A 191 9.31 -2.22 -32.29
C ASN A 191 8.55 -0.90 -32.10
N ALA A 192 8.89 0.19 -32.81
CA ALA A 192 8.15 1.45 -32.75
C ALA A 192 6.63 1.26 -33.03
N LEU A 193 6.27 0.23 -33.81
CA LEU A 193 4.90 -0.20 -34.06
C LEU A 193 4.19 -0.74 -32.81
N ARG A 194 4.87 -1.50 -31.93
CA ARG A 194 4.28 -2.03 -30.69
C ARG A 194 4.06 -0.94 -29.63
N SER A 195 4.94 0.05 -29.53
CA SER A 195 4.69 1.20 -28.64
C SER A 195 3.56 2.09 -29.14
N ARG A 196 3.43 2.28 -30.45
CA ARG A 196 2.29 3.00 -31.02
C ARG A 196 0.98 2.25 -30.74
N SER A 197 0.96 0.92 -30.85
CA SER A 197 -0.24 0.15 -30.49
C SER A 197 -0.54 0.27 -28.99
N LEU A 198 0.45 0.10 -28.10
CA LEU A 198 0.28 0.19 -26.64
C LEU A 198 -0.21 1.56 -26.15
N GLY A 199 0.08 2.65 -26.90
CA GLY A 199 -0.43 3.98 -26.61
C GLY A 199 -1.88 4.24 -27.09
N GLN A 200 -2.47 3.29 -27.83
CA GLN A 200 -3.86 3.38 -28.28
C GLN A 200 -4.82 2.75 -27.27
N ARG A 201 -6.08 3.19 -27.27
CA ARG A 201 -7.17 2.61 -26.47
C ARG A 201 -7.67 1.29 -27.07
N ASN A 202 -6.76 0.38 -27.38
CA ASN A 202 -7.05 -0.91 -28.01
C ASN A 202 -6.84 -2.08 -27.02
N PHE A 203 -6.63 -1.76 -25.74
CA PHE A 203 -6.42 -2.74 -24.69
C PHE A 203 -7.58 -2.65 -23.70
N ASP A 204 -8.17 -3.80 -23.43
CA ASP A 204 -9.15 -3.94 -22.37
C ASP A 204 -8.45 -4.39 -21.10
N THR A 205 -8.96 -3.88 -19.98
CA THR A 205 -8.55 -4.27 -18.63
C THR A 205 -9.79 -4.72 -17.91
N TRP A 206 -9.82 -5.96 -17.45
CA TRP A 206 -10.98 -6.56 -16.80
C TRP A 206 -10.65 -6.93 -15.35
N VAL A 207 -11.69 -6.98 -14.52
CA VAL A 207 -11.60 -7.48 -13.15
C VAL A 207 -11.98 -8.96 -13.19
N ASN A 208 -11.09 -9.84 -12.73
CA ASN A 208 -11.45 -11.24 -12.50
C ASN A 208 -12.44 -11.31 -11.33
N SER A 209 -13.46 -12.17 -11.39
CA SER A 209 -14.47 -12.36 -10.35
C SER A 209 -13.85 -12.64 -8.97
N ALA A 210 -12.73 -13.35 -8.91
CA ALA A 210 -11.97 -13.58 -7.68
C ALA A 210 -11.33 -12.29 -7.10
N SER A 211 -10.89 -11.37 -7.96
CA SER A 211 -10.37 -10.05 -7.57
C SER A 211 -11.47 -9.01 -7.30
N ALA A 212 -12.70 -9.28 -7.75
CA ALA A 212 -13.91 -8.53 -7.44
C ALA A 212 -14.55 -8.95 -6.09
N ALA A 213 -14.19 -10.12 -5.56
CA ALA A 213 -14.84 -10.74 -4.42
C ALA A 213 -14.59 -10.05 -3.05
N THR A 214 -13.85 -8.95 -3.00
CA THR A 214 -13.84 -8.06 -1.83
C THR A 214 -14.93 -6.99 -1.90
N SER A 215 -15.58 -6.84 -3.06
CA SER A 215 -16.67 -5.88 -3.28
C SER A 215 -18.02 -6.57 -3.27
N ASN A 216 -18.89 -6.19 -2.33
CA ASN A 216 -20.33 -6.47 -2.37
C ASN A 216 -21.07 -5.69 -3.48
N GLY A 217 -20.35 -5.19 -4.49
CA GLY A 217 -20.92 -4.39 -5.56
C GLY A 217 -21.45 -5.27 -6.68
N THR A 218 -22.75 -5.54 -6.66
CA THR A 218 -23.47 -5.99 -7.84
C THR A 218 -23.32 -4.97 -8.97
N GLU A 219 -22.97 -5.47 -10.15
CA GLU A 219 -23.28 -5.02 -11.52
C GLU A 219 -24.00 -3.67 -11.70
N ASN A 220 -23.45 -2.55 -11.22
CA ASN A 220 -24.06 -1.23 -11.44
C ASN A 220 -23.10 -0.06 -11.68
N GLN A 221 -21.82 -0.32 -11.99
CA GLN A 221 -20.88 0.75 -12.37
C GLN A 221 -21.16 1.42 -13.73
N ARG A 222 -22.24 1.07 -14.43
CA ARG A 222 -22.64 1.70 -15.70
C ARG A 222 -23.64 2.86 -15.59
N LYS A 223 -24.22 3.17 -14.42
CA LYS A 223 -25.33 4.17 -14.35
C LYS A 223 -25.18 5.37 -13.41
N ALA A 224 -24.12 5.49 -12.62
CA ALA A 224 -24.06 6.56 -11.60
C ALA A 224 -23.45 7.92 -12.04
N TRP A 225 -23.03 8.10 -13.30
CA TRP A 225 -22.24 9.29 -13.70
C TRP A 225 -22.88 10.18 -14.77
N LEU A 226 -24.20 10.09 -14.98
CA LEU A 226 -24.94 11.03 -15.84
C LEU A 226 -25.65 12.16 -15.08
N GLY A 227 -25.35 12.35 -13.78
CA GLY A 227 -26.13 13.23 -12.91
C GLY A 227 -25.39 14.35 -12.20
N ILE A 228 -24.12 14.64 -12.50
CA ILE A 228 -23.40 15.80 -11.96
C ILE A 228 -22.45 16.35 -13.03
N LEU A 229 -23.00 17.20 -13.91
CA LEU A 229 -22.31 18.28 -14.61
C LEU A 229 -23.20 19.52 -14.52
#